data_AF-A0A8T9Q5D9-F1
#
_entry.id   AF-A0A8T9Q5D9-F1
#
_cell.length_a   1.000
_cell.length_b   1.000
_cell.length_c   1.000
_cell.angle_alpha   90.00
_cell.angle_beta   90.00
_cell.angle_gamma   90.00
#
_symmetry.space_group_name_H-M   'P 1'
#
loop_
_entity.id
_entity.type
_entity.pdbx_description
1 polymer ?
#
loop_
_entity_poly.entity_id
_entity_poly.type
_entity_poly.pdbx_seq_one_letter_code
_entity_poly.pdbx_strand_id
1 'polypeptide(L)'
;MTTTIAAPAEISTTGRWLAGAQQLKDTLTILGMNILLLFGVLCGIAIPGLVLYFLRWKLVRGKGRRQSAATHWAITLVHELCCGLLFMSADMQNELHEWGAGLAVGYLLGCLISLAGLIENLGSVSPAPTTTPE
;
A
#
# COMPACT_ATOMS: atom_id res chain seq x y z
N MET A 1 -12.66 -19.91 33.86
CA MET A 1 -11.86 -19.84 32.62
C MET A 1 -11.77 -18.38 32.20
N THR A 2 -10.63 -17.75 32.47
CA THR A 2 -10.38 -16.36 32.08
C THR A 2 -9.72 -16.39 30.70
N THR A 3 -10.48 -16.09 29.66
CA THR A 3 -9.96 -16.00 28.29
C THR A 3 -9.14 -14.71 28.17
N THR A 4 -7.82 -14.82 28.29
CA THR A 4 -6.91 -13.69 28.03
C THR A 4 -6.96 -13.38 26.54
N ILE A 5 -7.74 -12.37 26.14
CA ILE A 5 -7.70 -11.85 24.77
C ILE A 5 -6.35 -11.14 24.62
N ALA A 6 -5.44 -11.75 23.85
CA ALA A 6 -4.15 -11.16 23.54
C ALA A 6 -4.37 -9.74 22.97
N ALA A 7 -3.63 -8.76 23.49
CA ALA A 7 -3.68 -7.39 23.00
C ALA A 7 -3.40 -7.40 21.48
N PRO A 8 -4.13 -6.61 20.68
CA PRO A 8 -3.95 -6.60 19.24
C PRO A 8 -2.52 -6.19 18.91
N ALA A 9 -1.83 -7.03 18.13
CA ALA A 9 -0.46 -6.75 17.69
C ALA A 9 -0.42 -5.41 16.92
N GLU A 10 0.41 -4.50 17.41
CA GLU A 10 0.65 -3.20 16.80
C GLU A 10 1.55 -3.33 15.56
N ILE A 11 1.60 -2.27 14.77
CA ILE A 11 2.43 -2.19 13.55
C ILE A 11 3.90 -2.03 13.97
N SER A 12 4.79 -2.81 13.37
CA SER A 12 6.23 -2.72 13.67
C SER A 12 6.85 -1.40 13.18
N THR A 13 8.03 -1.06 13.70
CA THR A 13 8.81 0.07 13.22
C THR A 13 9.13 -0.04 11.73
N THR A 14 9.45 -1.23 11.24
CA THR A 14 9.68 -1.50 9.81
C THR A 14 8.42 -1.24 8.99
N GLY A 15 7.26 -1.73 9.45
CA GLY A 15 5.97 -1.50 8.80
C GLY A 15 5.62 -0.01 8.70
N ARG A 16 5.99 0.79 9.71
CA ARG A 16 5.83 2.25 9.68
C ARG A 16 6.73 2.93 8.66
N TRP A 17 8.00 2.51 8.56
CA TRP A 17 8.93 3.03 7.55
C TRP A 17 8.48 2.68 6.13
N LEU A 18 8.02 1.45 5.90
CA LEU A 18 7.46 1.03 4.62
C LEU A 18 6.22 1.86 4.26
N ALA A 19 5.32 2.10 5.22
CA ALA A 19 4.17 2.96 5.01
C ALA A 19 4.58 4.41 4.66
N GLY A 20 5.63 4.92 5.29
CA GLY A 20 6.20 6.23 4.98
C GLY A 20 6.81 6.31 3.58
N ALA A 21 7.59 5.29 3.18
CA ALA A 21 8.17 5.20 1.84
C ALA A 21 7.07 5.14 0.76
N GLN A 22 6.04 4.32 0.97
CA GLN A 22 4.89 4.25 0.09
C GLN A 22 4.16 5.60 0.01
N GLN A 23 4.00 6.32 1.13
CA GLN A 23 3.38 7.64 1.08
C GLN A 23 4.22 8.67 0.33
N LEU A 24 5.54 8.66 0.53
CA LEU A 24 6.42 9.56 -0.20
C LEU A 24 6.29 9.29 -1.70
N LYS A 25 6.32 8.03 -2.11
CA LYS A 25 6.09 7.62 -3.50
C LYS A 25 4.76 8.18 -4.01
N ASP A 26 3.66 7.90 -3.34
CA ASP A 26 2.33 8.34 -3.78
C ASP A 26 2.22 9.87 -3.84
N THR A 27 2.89 10.58 -2.92
CA THR A 27 2.95 12.05 -2.94
C THR A 27 3.66 12.53 -4.20
N LEU A 28 4.79 11.92 -4.57
CA LEU A 28 5.50 12.23 -5.81
C LEU A 28 4.64 11.88 -7.04
N THR A 29 3.93 10.76 -7.02
CA THR A 29 2.99 10.38 -8.11
C THR A 29 1.86 11.40 -8.25
N ILE A 30 1.24 11.83 -7.14
CA ILE A 30 0.19 12.86 -7.13
C ILE A 30 0.71 14.18 -7.71
N LEU A 31 1.90 14.61 -7.29
CA LEU A 31 2.53 15.83 -7.80
C LEU A 31 2.88 15.71 -9.29
N GLY A 32 3.36 14.54 -9.73
CA GLY A 32 3.71 14.26 -11.12
C GLY A 32 2.48 14.15 -12.03
N MET A 33 1.36 13.63 -11.52
CA MET A 33 0.13 13.52 -12.30
C MET A 33 -0.57 14.87 -12.51
N ASN A 34 -0.41 15.85 -11.61
CA ASN A 34 -0.92 17.22 -11.78
C ASN A 34 -2.34 17.28 -12.42
N ILE A 35 -2.52 17.90 -13.60
CA ILE A 35 -3.82 17.99 -14.31
C ILE A 35 -4.41 16.61 -14.64
N LEU A 36 -3.60 15.58 -14.94
CA LEU A 36 -4.09 14.22 -15.17
C LEU A 36 -4.78 13.64 -13.93
N LEU A 37 -4.37 14.04 -12.74
CA LEU A 37 -5.05 13.64 -11.52
C LEU A 37 -6.47 14.20 -11.47
N LEU A 38 -6.69 15.44 -11.93
CA LEU A 38 -8.03 16.03 -12.00
C LEU A 38 -8.94 15.23 -12.94
N PHE A 39 -8.47 14.89 -14.15
CA PHE A 39 -9.21 14.02 -15.06
C PHE A 39 -9.46 12.64 -14.47
N GLY A 40 -8.44 12.03 -13.85
CA GLY A 40 -8.57 10.75 -13.17
C GLY A 40 -9.60 10.78 -12.04
N VAL A 41 -9.71 11.89 -11.30
CA VAL A 41 -10.72 12.08 -10.25
C VAL A 41 -12.11 12.26 -10.85
N LEU A 42 -12.26 13.09 -11.88
CA LEU A 42 -13.55 13.31 -12.56
C LEU A 42 -14.11 12.03 -13.19
N CYS A 43 -13.22 11.19 -13.75
CA CYS A 43 -13.57 9.87 -14.28
C CYS A 43 -13.65 8.77 -13.22
N GLY A 44 -13.37 9.09 -11.95
CA GLY A 44 -13.42 8.16 -10.81
C GLY A 44 -12.23 7.19 -10.68
N ILE A 45 -11.34 7.13 -11.66
CA ILE A 45 -10.19 6.19 -11.73
C ILE A 45 -9.15 6.48 -10.63
N ALA A 46 -8.94 7.75 -10.26
CA ALA A 46 -7.96 8.13 -9.25
C ALA A 46 -8.47 7.99 -7.80
N ILE A 47 -9.77 7.80 -7.60
CA ILE A 47 -10.39 7.77 -6.26
C ILE A 47 -9.83 6.64 -5.39
N PRO A 48 -9.70 5.38 -5.87
CA PRO A 48 -9.14 4.30 -5.05
C PRO A 48 -7.73 4.63 -4.52
N GLY A 49 -6.86 5.20 -5.36
CA GLY A 49 -5.51 5.59 -4.98
C GLY A 49 -5.49 6.65 -3.88
N LEU A 50 -6.32 7.69 -4.01
CA LEU A 50 -6.44 8.74 -2.98
C LEU A 50 -7.00 8.21 -1.66
N VAL A 51 -7.99 7.32 -1.71
CA VAL A 51 -8.53 6.69 -0.49
C VAL A 51 -7.43 5.89 0.22
N LEU A 52 -6.66 5.10 -0.51
CA LEU A 52 -5.54 4.33 0.05
C LEU A 52 -4.45 5.22 0.63
N TYR A 53 -4.14 6.34 -0.04
CA TYR A 53 -3.21 7.37 0.43
C TYR A 53 -3.63 7.94 1.80
N PHE A 54 -4.89 8.34 1.97
CA PHE A 54 -5.37 8.88 3.24
C PHE A 54 -5.42 7.83 4.35
N LEU A 55 -5.85 6.61 4.03
CA LEU A 55 -5.91 5.53 5.00
C LEU A 55 -4.51 5.12 5.50
N ARG A 56 -3.49 5.19 4.64
CA ARG A 56 -2.10 4.85 5.01
C ARG A 56 -1.49 5.80 6.05
N TRP A 57 -2.04 7.00 6.21
CA TRP A 57 -1.65 7.93 7.29
C TRP A 57 -1.84 7.35 8.69
N LYS A 58 -2.79 6.42 8.86
CA LYS A 58 -2.95 5.67 10.11
C LYS A 58 -1.73 4.77 10.36
N LEU A 59 -1.28 4.04 9.33
CA LEU A 59 -0.14 3.13 9.42
C LEU A 59 1.18 3.88 9.70
N VAL A 60 1.40 5.03 9.04
CA VAL A 60 2.59 5.88 9.27
C VAL A 60 2.68 6.32 10.74
N ARG A 61 1.53 6.70 11.32
CA ARG A 61 1.40 7.10 12.73
C ARG A 61 1.48 5.92 13.70
N GLY A 62 1.71 4.69 13.22
CA GLY A 62 1.70 3.46 14.03
C GLY A 62 0.32 3.10 14.57
N LYS A 63 -0.75 3.71 14.05
CA LYS A 63 -2.12 3.48 14.50
C LYS A 63 -2.76 2.40 13.64
N GLY A 64 -3.20 1.32 14.27
CA GLY A 64 -3.99 0.29 13.60
C GLY A 64 -3.64 -1.11 14.07
N ARG A 65 -4.56 -2.04 13.82
CA ARG A 65 -4.33 -3.46 14.04
C ARG A 65 -3.54 -4.03 12.88
N ARG A 66 -2.61 -4.93 13.17
CA ARG A 66 -1.81 -5.63 12.15
C ARG A 66 -2.63 -6.31 11.05
N GLN A 67 -3.76 -6.95 11.39
CA GLN A 67 -4.64 -7.56 10.39
C GLN A 67 -5.24 -6.53 9.42
N SER A 68 -5.59 -5.34 9.94
CA SER A 68 -6.03 -4.22 9.10
C SER A 68 -4.90 -3.69 8.23
N ALA A 69 -3.66 -3.66 8.75
CA ALA A 69 -2.49 -3.27 7.98
C ALA A 69 -2.20 -4.26 6.84
N ALA A 70 -2.27 -5.57 7.09
CA ALA A 70 -2.13 -6.60 6.06
C ALA A 70 -3.17 -6.43 4.93
N THR A 71 -4.43 -6.20 5.29
CA THR A 71 -5.50 -5.94 4.33
C THR A 71 -5.21 -4.68 3.52
N HIS A 72 -4.76 -3.62 4.18
CA HIS A 72 -4.39 -2.36 3.54
C HIS A 72 -3.23 -2.53 2.54
N TRP A 73 -2.22 -3.31 2.90
CA TRP A 73 -1.08 -3.64 2.03
C TRP A 73 -1.51 -4.49 0.83
N ALA A 74 -2.38 -5.48 1.02
CA ALA A 74 -2.90 -6.29 -0.08
C ALA A 74 -3.69 -5.45 -1.09
N ILE A 75 -4.59 -4.59 -0.61
CA ILE A 75 -5.37 -3.70 -1.50
C ILE A 75 -4.44 -2.70 -2.20
N THR A 76 -3.44 -2.15 -1.48
CA THR A 76 -2.42 -1.29 -2.10
C THR A 76 -1.70 -2.04 -3.21
N LEU A 77 -1.22 -3.25 -2.97
CA LEU A 77 -0.51 -4.05 -3.97
C LEU A 77 -1.34 -4.24 -5.25
N VAL A 78 -2.64 -4.58 -5.11
CA VAL A 78 -3.54 -4.71 -6.26
C VAL A 78 -3.67 -3.39 -7.01
N HIS A 79 -3.84 -2.28 -6.29
CA HIS A 79 -3.92 -0.95 -6.91
C HIS A 79 -2.63 -0.60 -7.68
N GLU A 80 -1.47 -0.82 -7.07
CA GLU A 80 -0.16 -0.57 -7.70
C GLU A 80 0.02 -1.41 -8.96
N LEU A 81 -0.38 -2.68 -8.93
CA LEU A 81 -0.32 -3.56 -10.10
C LEU A 81 -1.23 -3.08 -11.23
N CYS A 82 -2.49 -2.75 -10.92
CA CYS A 82 -3.43 -2.23 -11.91
C CYS A 82 -2.93 -0.93 -12.54
N CYS A 83 -2.44 0.02 -11.74
CA CYS A 83 -1.89 1.27 -12.26
C CYS A 83 -0.57 1.06 -13.02
N GLY A 84 0.31 0.17 -12.54
CA GLY A 84 1.52 -0.20 -13.26
C GLY A 84 1.21 -0.74 -14.65
N LEU A 85 0.26 -1.68 -14.76
CA LEU A 85 -0.19 -2.20 -16.05
C LEU A 85 -0.83 -1.13 -16.94
N LEU A 86 -1.63 -0.23 -16.36
CA LEU A 86 -2.24 0.88 -17.10
C LEU A 86 -1.14 1.78 -17.71
N PHE A 87 -0.19 2.24 -16.90
CA PHE A 87 0.87 3.12 -17.39
C PHE A 87 1.90 2.40 -18.26
N MET A 88 2.06 1.08 -18.16
CA MET A 88 2.87 0.28 -19.08
C MET A 88 2.17 0.03 -20.44
N SER A 89 0.86 0.28 -20.55
CA SER A 89 0.14 0.07 -21.81
C SER A 89 0.65 0.99 -22.92
N ALA A 90 0.63 0.50 -24.16
CA ALA A 90 1.10 1.26 -25.31
C ALA A 90 0.33 2.58 -25.49
N ASP A 91 -0.98 2.57 -25.21
CA ASP A 91 -1.83 3.74 -25.33
C ASP A 91 -1.39 4.85 -24.35
N MET A 92 -1.17 4.50 -23.08
CA MET A 92 -0.72 5.46 -22.07
C MET A 92 0.73 5.91 -22.29
N GLN A 93 1.61 5.03 -22.78
CA GLN A 93 2.98 5.40 -23.14
C GLN A 93 3.01 6.39 -24.31
N ASN A 94 2.15 6.21 -25.31
CA ASN A 94 2.04 7.12 -26.44
C ASN A 94 1.45 8.48 -26.03
N GLU A 95 0.48 8.49 -25.11
CA GLU A 95 -0.16 9.72 -24.66
C GLU A 95 0.76 10.52 -23.72
N LEU A 96 1.47 9.85 -22.82
CA LEU A 96 2.25 10.49 -21.75
C LEU A 96 3.76 10.56 -22.02
N HIS A 97 4.26 9.91 -23.07
CA HIS A 97 5.67 9.90 -23.45
C HIS A 97 6.58 9.51 -22.25
N GLU A 98 7.64 10.28 -21.98
CA GLU A 98 8.58 10.06 -20.87
C GLU A 98 7.91 10.00 -19.49
N TRP A 99 6.77 10.68 -19.32
CA TRP A 99 6.01 10.62 -18.06
C TRP A 99 5.34 9.26 -17.86
N GLY A 100 4.94 8.59 -18.94
CA GLY A 100 4.37 7.24 -18.89
C GLY A 100 5.37 6.23 -18.32
N ALA A 101 6.61 6.26 -18.80
CA ALA A 101 7.69 5.42 -18.29
C ALA A 101 8.01 5.72 -16.81
N GLY A 102 8.11 7.00 -16.44
CA GLY A 102 8.34 7.41 -15.05
C GLY A 102 7.24 6.95 -14.10
N LEU A 103 5.97 7.09 -14.50
CA LEU A 103 4.83 6.63 -13.71
C LEU A 103 4.82 5.10 -13.59
N ALA A 104 5.05 4.37 -14.68
CA ALA A 104 5.15 2.91 -14.67
C ALA A 104 6.21 2.42 -13.67
N VAL A 105 7.41 3.00 -13.69
CA VAL A 105 8.48 2.70 -12.72
C VAL A 105 8.03 3.03 -11.29
N GLY A 106 7.37 4.16 -11.07
CA GLY A 106 6.83 4.54 -9.78
C GLY A 106 5.83 3.53 -9.20
N TYR A 107 4.93 3.01 -10.04
CA TYR A 107 3.97 1.97 -9.64
C TYR A 107 4.62 0.60 -9.43
N LEU A 108 5.66 0.24 -10.20
CA LEU A 108 6.45 -0.96 -9.95
C LEU A 108 7.20 -0.87 -8.60
N LEU A 109 7.79 0.28 -8.28
CA LEU A 109 8.39 0.53 -6.98
C LEU A 109 7.35 0.41 -5.87
N GLY A 110 6.15 0.95 -6.07
CA GLY A 110 5.02 0.81 -5.15
C GLY A 110 4.59 -0.66 -4.94
N CYS A 111 4.61 -1.49 -5.99
CA CYS A 111 4.37 -2.92 -5.87
C CYS A 111 5.39 -3.58 -4.93
N LEU A 112 6.68 -3.27 -5.09
CA LEU A 112 7.75 -3.84 -4.27
C LEU A 112 7.61 -3.43 -2.79
N ILE A 113 7.36 -2.15 -2.53
CA ILE A 113 7.14 -1.65 -1.17
C ILE A 113 5.90 -2.30 -0.55
N SER A 114 4.82 -2.43 -1.32
CA SER A 114 3.57 -3.01 -0.86
C SER A 114 3.67 -4.49 -0.57
N LEU A 115 4.42 -5.23 -1.40
CA LEU A 115 4.74 -6.63 -1.18
C LEU A 115 5.58 -6.81 0.09
N ALA A 116 6.61 -5.98 0.29
CA ALA A 116 7.43 -5.99 1.50
C ALA A 116 6.58 -5.70 2.76
N GLY A 117 5.68 -4.71 2.69
CA GLY A 117 4.74 -4.38 3.76
C GLY A 117 3.78 -5.54 4.07
N LEU A 118 3.29 -6.21 3.03
CA LEU A 118 2.43 -7.39 3.20
C LEU A 118 3.20 -8.54 3.87
N ILE A 119 4.40 -8.86 3.39
CA ILE A 119 5.25 -9.92 3.96
C ILE A 119 5.60 -9.62 5.42
N GLU A 120 5.95 -8.37 5.75
CA GLU A 120 6.23 -7.96 7.12
C GLU A 120 5.01 -8.18 8.03
N ASN A 121 3.81 -7.88 7.55
CA ASN A 121 2.60 -8.05 8.33
C ASN A 121 2.13 -9.51 8.44
N LEU A 122 2.45 -10.38 7.47
CA LEU A 122 2.13 -11.81 7.51
C LEU A 122 3.18 -12.63 8.27
N GLY A 123 4.46 -12.28 8.16
CA GLY A 123 5.60 -13.09 8.62
C GLY A 123 5.83 -13.09 10.13
N SER A 124 5.17 -12.24 10.92
CA SER A 124 5.27 -12.30 12.38
C SER A 124 3.96 -12.71 13.07
N VAL A 125 3.19 -13.56 12.40
CA VAL A 125 2.24 -14.46 13.07
C VAL A 125 3.07 -15.48 13.88
N SER A 126 3.20 -15.24 15.18
CA SER A 126 3.83 -16.18 16.11
C SER A 126 2.96 -17.45 16.22
N PRO A 127 3.55 -18.66 16.29
CA PRO A 127 2.79 -19.90 16.40
C PRO A 127 1.90 -19.91 17.65
N ALA A 128 0.71 -20.51 17.50
CA ALA A 128 -0.27 -20.67 18.56
C ALA A 128 0.37 -21.30 19.83
N PRO A 129 -0.10 -20.94 21.04
CA PRO A 129 0.41 -21.54 22.27
C PRO A 129 0.20 -23.05 22.22
N THR A 130 1.31 -23.79 22.25
CA THR A 130 1.33 -25.24 22.38
C THR A 130 0.69 -25.58 23.73
N THR A 131 -0.52 -26.12 23.70
CA THR A 131 -1.13 -26.71 24.90
C THR A 131 -0.32 -27.95 25.26
N THR A 132 0.55 -27.86 26.26
CA THR A 132 1.18 -29.02 26.88
C THR A 132 0.08 -29.82 27.61
N PRO A 133 -0.17 -31.07 27.23
CA PRO A 133 -1.00 -31.94 28.06
C PRO A 133 -0.20 -32.34 29.31
N GLU A 134 -0.80 -32.12 30.49
CA GLU A 134 -0.36 -32.72 31.76
C GLU A 134 -0.65 -34.22 31.80
#